data_AF-X1R7F9-F1
#
_entry.id   AF-X1R7F9-F1
#
_cell.length_a   1.000
_cell.length_b   1.000
_cell.length_c   1.000
_cell.angle_alpha   90.00
_cell.angle_beta   90.00
_cell.angle_gamma   90.00
#
_symmetry.space_group_name_H-M   'P 1'
#
loop_
_entity.id
_entity.type
_entity.pdbx_description
1 polymer ?
#
loop_
_entity_poly.entity_id
_entity_poly.type
_entity_poly.pdbx_seq_one_letter_code
_entity_poly.pdbx_strand_id
1 'polypeptide(L)' 'MDNHKFQESGHLPYAQLIVNPVAGAGRTAKKWPHIMSLLRSIGFHFEHDFTEAPGHARELARLAAKKGCE' A
#
# COMPACT_ATOMS: atom_id res chain seq x y z
N MET A 1 7.57 30.88 -29.61
CA MET A 1 6.49 29.95 -30.03
C MET A 1 6.82 28.62 -29.42
N ASP A 2 6.45 28.54 -28.15
CA ASP A 2 7.07 27.70 -27.14
C ASP A 2 6.16 26.50 -26.93
N ASN A 3 6.49 25.37 -27.54
CA ASN A 3 5.82 24.09 -27.28
C ASN A 3 6.73 23.24 -26.39
N HIS A 4 6.99 23.72 -25.17
CA HIS A 4 7.47 22.87 -24.11
C HIS A 4 6.33 21.92 -23.69
N LYS A 5 6.34 20.72 -24.28
CA LYS A 5 5.64 19.56 -23.72
C LYS A 5 6.26 19.29 -22.36
N PHE A 6 5.60 19.73 -21.29
CA PHE A 6 5.83 19.19 -19.96
C PHE A 6 5.41 17.71 -20.01
N GLN A 7 6.38 16.82 -20.15
CA GLN A 7 6.22 15.44 -19.71
C GLN A 7 6.17 15.49 -18.19
N GLU A 8 4.97 15.47 -17.61
CA GLU A 8 4.82 15.09 -16.22
C GLU A 8 5.26 13.63 -16.10
N SER A 9 6.49 13.41 -15.64
CA SER A 9 6.96 12.13 -15.14
C SER A 9 6.26 11.85 -13.79
N GLY A 10 4.93 11.73 -13.82
CA GLY A 10 4.13 11.40 -12.65
C GLY A 10 4.33 9.93 -12.34
N HIS A 11 5.19 9.61 -11.37
CA HIS A 11 5.13 8.30 -10.73
C HIS A 11 3.75 8.19 -10.09
N LEU A 12 2.93 7.25 -10.56
CA LEU A 12 1.70 6.90 -9.83
C LEU A 12 2.11 6.59 -8.38
N PRO A 13 1.42 7.16 -7.38
CA PRO A 13 1.78 6.97 -5.99
C PRO A 13 1.76 5.47 -5.67
N TYR A 14 2.91 4.95 -5.27
CA TYR A 14 3.08 3.56 -4.87
C TYR A 14 2.99 3.48 -3.35
N ALA A 15 2.21 2.52 -2.83
CA ALA A 15 1.99 2.36 -1.40
C ALA A 15 2.42 0.97 -0.89
N GLN A 16 2.92 0.92 0.35
CA GLN A 16 3.06 -0.33 1.11
C GLN A 16 1.90 -0.44 2.10
N LEU A 17 1.03 -1.44 1.92
CA LEU A 17 -0.11 -1.66 2.79
C LEU A 17 0.23 -2.65 3.90
N ILE A 18 0.09 -2.21 5.15
CA ILE A 18 0.34 -3.05 6.32
C ILE A 18 -1.00 -3.56 6.85
N VAL A 19 -1.21 -4.87 6.78
CA VAL A 19 -2.49 -5.49 7.06
C VAL A 19 -2.41 -6.29 8.35
N ASN A 20 -3.27 -5.96 9.33
CA ASN A 20 -3.40 -6.78 10.53
C ASN A 20 -4.50 -7.84 10.32
N PRO A 21 -4.18 -9.13 10.05
CA PRO A 21 -5.18 -10.13 9.73
C PRO A 21 -6.12 -10.45 10.90
N VAL A 22 -5.62 -10.33 12.14
CA VAL A 22 -6.39 -10.63 13.36
C VAL A 22 -7.28 -9.46 13.81
N ALA A 23 -7.11 -8.26 13.24
CA ALA A 23 -7.91 -7.10 13.60
C ALA A 23 -9.41 -7.35 13.38
N GLY A 24 -10.20 -6.83 14.34
CA GLY A 24 -11.66 -7.00 14.33
C GLY A 24 -12.09 -8.45 14.44
N ALA A 25 -11.45 -9.26 15.29
CA ALA A 25 -11.73 -10.69 15.48
C ALA A 25 -11.56 -11.50 14.18
N GLY A 26 -10.47 -11.26 13.44
CA GLY A 26 -10.17 -11.95 12.18
C GLY A 26 -11.02 -11.52 10.98
N ARG A 27 -11.89 -10.50 11.12
CA ARG A 27 -12.69 -9.98 10.01
C ARG A 27 -11.83 -9.35 8.93
N THR A 28 -10.66 -8.81 9.28
CA THR A 28 -9.72 -8.22 8.30
C THR A 28 -9.21 -9.28 7.34
N ALA A 29 -8.73 -10.43 7.83
CA ALA A 29 -8.30 -11.54 6.97
C ALA A 29 -9.40 -12.00 6.00
N LYS A 30 -10.66 -12.07 6.48
CA LYS A 30 -11.80 -12.46 5.65
C LYS A 30 -12.12 -11.43 4.55
N LYS A 31 -12.00 -10.14 4.86
CA LYS A 31 -12.33 -9.05 3.92
C LYS A 31 -11.19 -8.67 3.00
N TRP A 32 -9.94 -8.95 3.39
CA TRP A 32 -8.75 -8.50 2.68
C TRP A 32 -8.72 -8.88 1.19
N PRO A 33 -9.06 -10.12 0.77
CA PRO A 33 -9.06 -10.46 -0.65
C PRO A 33 -9.99 -9.56 -1.48
N HIS A 34 -11.16 -9.21 -0.94
CA HIS A 34 -12.10 -8.32 -1.61
C HIS A 34 -11.58 -6.88 -1.66
N ILE A 35 -11.02 -6.37 -0.56
CA ILE A 35 -10.41 -5.03 -0.51
C ILE A 35 -9.26 -4.93 -1.51
N MET A 36 -8.37 -5.93 -1.55
CA MET A 36 -7.25 -5.99 -2.49
C MET A 36 -7.75 -5.98 -3.94
N SER A 37 -8.80 -6.74 -4.26
CA SER A 37 -9.42 -6.74 -5.59
C SER A 37 -9.95 -5.36 -5.97
N LEU A 38 -10.63 -4.67 -5.05
CA LEU A 38 -11.14 -3.31 -5.28
C LEU A 38 -10.00 -2.31 -5.54
N LEU A 39 -8.94 -2.35 -4.73
CA LEU A 39 -7.77 -1.48 -4.93
C LEU A 39 -7.10 -1.72 -6.29
N ARG A 40 -6.94 -2.99 -6.69
CA ARG A 40 -6.40 -3.31 -8.02
C ARG A 40 -7.35 -2.87 -9.14
N SER A 41 -8.67 -2.97 -8.95
CA SER A 41 -9.64 -2.59 -9.97
C SER A 41 -9.64 -1.09 -10.30
N ILE A 42 -9.24 -0.25 -9.36
CA ILE A 42 -9.11 1.20 -9.56
C ILE A 42 -7.70 1.62 -10.02
N GLY A 43 -6.84 0.65 -10.37
CA GLY A 43 -5.47 0.91 -10.81
C GLY A 43 -4.51 1.37 -9.69
N PHE A 44 -4.83 1.11 -8.42
CA PHE A 44 -3.96 1.47 -7.31
C PHE A 44 -2.69 0.60 -7.34
N HIS A 45 -1.52 1.24 -7.26
CA HIS A 45 -0.22 0.57 -7.25
C HIS A 45 0.25 0.36 -5.81
N PHE A 46 0.34 -0.90 -5.38
CA PHE A 46 0.73 -1.22 -4.02
C PHE A 46 1.30 -2.63 -3.87
N GLU A 47 2.10 -2.80 -2.83
CA GLU A 47 2.41 -4.09 -2.22
C GLU A 47 1.77 -4.17 -0.83
N HIS A 48 1.74 -5.37 -0.22
CA HIS A 48 1.21 -5.54 1.12
C HIS A 48 1.99 -6.54 1.96
N ASP A 49 2.01 -6.31 3.27
CA ASP A 49 2.57 -7.22 4.26
C ASP A 49 1.56 -7.46 5.39
N PHE A 50 1.51 -8.69 5.89
CA PHE A 50 0.72 -9.01 7.08
C PHE A 50 1.54 -8.78 8.35
N THR A 51 0.90 -8.20 9.37
CA THR A 51 1.50 -8.19 10.72
C THR A 51 1.42 -9.58 11.33
N GLU A 52 2.44 -9.95 12.10
CA GLU A 52 2.59 -11.28 12.69
C GLU A 52 2.53 -11.24 14.22
N ALA A 53 2.88 -10.09 14.80
CA ALA A 53 2.94 -9.87 16.23
C ALA A 53 2.66 -8.39 16.59
N PRO A 54 2.33 -8.08 17.86
CA PRO A 54 2.28 -6.70 18.35
C PRO A 54 3.59 -5.95 18.03
N GLY A 55 3.46 -4.73 17.50
CA GLY A 55 4.61 -3.92 17.11
C GLY A 55 5.18 -4.21 15.71
N HIS A 56 4.80 -5.31 15.05
CA HIS A 56 5.31 -5.63 13.70
C HIS A 56 4.97 -4.54 12.67
N ALA A 57 3.79 -3.92 12.79
CA ALA A 57 3.37 -2.82 11.91
C ALA A 57 4.36 -1.65 11.91
N ARG A 58 4.98 -1.32 13.05
CA ARG A 58 5.95 -0.23 13.14
C ARG A 58 7.24 -0.57 12.39
N GLU A 59 7.68 -1.82 12.44
CA GLU A 59 8.86 -2.26 11.71
C GLU A 59 8.61 -2.25 10.21
N LEU A 60 7.46 -2.77 9.77
CA LEU A 60 7.05 -2.73 8.36
C LEU A 60 6.98 -1.28 7.84
N ALA A 61 6.39 -0.35 8.62
CA ALA A 61 6.30 1.06 8.24
C ALA A 61 7.69 1.70 8.11
N ARG A 62 8.60 1.40 9.04
CA ARG A 62 10.00 1.87 8.98
C ARG A 62 10.72 1.34 7.73
N LEU A 63 10.49 0.09 7.36
CA LEU A 63 11.07 -0.51 6.16
C LEU A 63 10.48 0.09 4.88
N ALA A 64 9.18 0.39 4.86
CA ALA A 64 8.52 1.06 3.74
C ALA A 64 9.06 2.48 3.53
N ALA A 65 9.21 3.26 4.61
CA ALA A 65 9.82 4.59 4.57
C ALA A 65 11.24 4.57 3.99
N LYS A 66 12.05 3.58 4.35
CA LYS A 66 13.39 3.38 3.77
C LYS A 66 13.39 3.06 2.28
N LYS A 67 12.30 2.49 1.76
CA LYS A 67 12.11 2.19 0.33
C LYS A 67 11.53 3.38 -0.45
N GLY A 68 11.29 4.52 0.20
CA GLY A 68 10.73 5.72 -0.43
C GLY A 68 9.20 5.78 -0.45
N CYS A 69 8.51 4.99 0.38
CA CYS A 69 7.08 5.16 0.64
C CYS A 69 6.88 6.15 1.79
N GLU A 70 6.22 7.29 1.55
CA GLU A 70 5.91 8.29 2.59
C GLU A 70 4.59 7.99 3.32
#